data_AF-F4NT00-F1
#
_entry.id   AF-F4NT00-F1
#
_cell.length_a   1.000
_cell.length_b   1.000
_cell.length_c   1.000
_cell.angle_alpha   90.00
_cell.angle_beta   90.00
_cell.angle_gamma   90.00
#
_symmetry.space_group_name_H-M   'P 1'
#
loop_
_entity.id
_entity.type
_entity.pdbx_description
1 polymer ?
#
loop_
_entity_poly.entity_id
_entity_poly.type
_entity_poly.pdbx_seq_one_letter_code
_entity_poly.pdbx_strand_id
1 'polypeptide(L)'
;MDSIRSAAVPGTLLALGATYSHNPLVVSVILAVLAGILTERVIPLVAPIFIKAGRHGKDILKKDQPVIAESIGAVVGVAYFIAMFIFIPIPFLDWFLHDKYSDPSDHQPFPHDRFAQFLGGLLALLAMLFLGFADDVLDIRWRIKIWFPFIASMPLLMVYCVTYGITDVVVPIPLRRFFQKEIVHLGK
;
A
#
# COMPACT_ATOMS: atom_id res chain seq x y z
N MET A 1 25.40 26.21 6.74
CA MET A 1 25.28 25.04 7.64
C MET A 1 23.88 24.89 8.25
N ASP A 2 22.89 25.67 7.81
CA ASP A 2 21.52 25.64 8.37
C ASP A 2 20.56 24.67 7.66
N SER A 3 20.91 24.19 6.46
CA SER A 3 20.06 23.27 5.68
C SER A 3 20.05 21.83 6.25
N ILE A 4 21.09 21.43 6.99
CA ILE A 4 21.22 20.06 7.53
C ILE A 4 20.40 19.88 8.82
N ARG A 5 20.06 20.97 9.52
CA ARG A 5 19.26 20.90 10.77
C ARG A 5 17.78 20.58 10.50
N SER A 6 17.25 20.88 9.32
CA SER A 6 15.85 20.57 8.97
C SER A 6 15.63 19.09 8.61
N ALA A 7 16.68 18.37 8.22
CA ALA A 7 16.62 16.96 7.84
C ALA A 7 16.75 15.99 9.04
N ALA A 8 17.08 16.51 10.23
CA ALA A 8 17.14 15.72 11.47
C ALA A 8 15.77 15.52 12.13
N VAL A 9 14.78 16.35 11.77
CA VAL A 9 13.41 16.33 12.32
C VAL A 9 12.59 15.07 11.92
N PRO A 10 12.67 14.53 10.69
CA PRO A 10 11.93 13.34 10.30
C PRO A 10 12.40 12.08 11.04
N GLY A 11 13.72 11.94 11.24
CA GLY A 11 14.32 10.78 11.90
C GLY A 11 14.05 10.74 13.40
N THR A 12 14.00 11.90 14.07
CA THR A 12 13.67 12.00 15.50
C THR A 12 12.18 11.79 15.77
N LEU A 13 11.28 12.22 14.88
CA LEU A 13 9.84 11.91 14.97
C LEU A 13 9.55 10.42 14.78
N LEU A 14 10.24 9.76 13.85
CA LEU A 14 10.17 8.31 13.67
C LEU A 14 10.70 7.55 14.89
N ALA A 15 11.86 7.98 15.41
CA ALA A 15 12.46 7.37 16.59
C ALA A 15 11.61 7.57 17.85
N LEU A 16 11.05 8.76 18.08
CA LEU A 16 10.18 9.08 19.23
C LEU A 16 8.81 8.39 19.14
N GLY A 17 8.22 8.28 17.94
CA GLY A 17 6.97 7.56 17.73
C GLY A 17 7.10 6.05 17.96
N ALA A 18 8.22 5.48 17.51
CA ALA A 18 8.55 4.07 17.70
C ALA A 18 8.97 3.74 19.15
N THR A 19 9.56 4.69 19.89
CA THR A 19 9.96 4.45 21.30
C THR A 19 8.84 4.70 22.31
N TYR A 20 7.79 5.48 21.99
CA TYR A 20 6.77 5.85 22.99
C TYR A 20 5.42 5.12 22.86
N SER A 21 5.20 4.35 21.79
CA SER A 21 3.92 3.64 21.60
C SER A 21 4.11 2.17 21.24
N HIS A 22 3.74 1.28 22.15
CA HIS A 22 3.51 -0.14 21.86
C HIS A 22 2.35 -0.38 20.87
N ASN A 23 1.76 0.68 20.29
CA ASN A 23 0.58 0.62 19.43
C ASN A 23 1.00 0.80 17.96
N PRO A 24 0.98 -0.26 17.13
CA PRO A 24 1.36 -0.19 15.72
C PRO A 24 0.57 0.87 14.92
N LEU A 25 -0.66 1.19 15.33
CA LEU A 25 -1.51 2.20 14.70
C LEU A 25 -0.96 3.63 14.85
N VAL A 26 -0.33 3.96 15.98
CA VAL A 26 0.23 5.30 16.18
C VAL A 26 1.44 5.48 15.26
N VAL A 27 2.27 4.44 15.17
CA VAL A 27 3.44 4.43 14.29
C VAL A 27 3.04 4.53 12.82
N SER A 28 1.94 3.86 12.40
CA SER A 28 1.45 3.98 11.02
C SER A 28 0.95 5.38 10.68
N VAL A 29 0.29 6.08 11.60
CA VAL A 29 -0.14 7.47 11.41
C VAL A 29 1.05 8.41 11.28
N ILE A 30 2.08 8.24 12.13
CA ILE A 30 3.31 9.06 12.06
C ILE A 30 4.01 8.83 10.72
N LEU A 31 4.18 7.56 10.30
CA LEU A 31 4.77 7.21 9.00
C LEU A 31 3.96 7.79 7.84
N ALA A 32 2.63 7.76 7.89
CA ALA A 32 1.78 8.32 6.85
C ALA A 32 1.94 9.84 6.71
N VAL A 33 2.01 10.57 7.83
CA VAL A 33 2.27 12.03 7.82
C VAL A 33 3.65 12.33 7.24
N LEU A 34 4.68 11.60 7.67
CA LEU A 34 6.04 11.75 7.14
C LEU A 34 6.12 11.44 5.65
N ALA A 35 5.46 10.37 5.19
CA ALA A 35 5.37 10.02 3.78
C ALA A 35 4.65 11.10 2.96
N GLY A 36 3.58 11.70 3.52
CA GLY A 36 2.87 12.82 2.91
C GLY A 36 3.76 14.05 2.72
N ILE A 37 4.48 14.46 3.78
CA ILE A 37 5.43 15.60 3.72
C ILE A 37 6.55 15.31 2.72
N LEU A 38 7.11 14.10 2.74
CA LEU A 38 8.14 13.69 1.77
C LEU A 38 7.62 13.79 0.33
N THR A 39 6.43 13.28 0.08
CA THR A 39 5.81 13.29 -1.24
C THR A 39 5.57 14.71 -1.75
N GLU A 40 5.06 15.61 -0.92
CA GLU A 40 4.85 17.03 -1.26
C GLU A 40 6.15 17.72 -1.68
N ARG A 41 7.28 17.39 -1.04
CA ARG A 41 8.59 17.94 -1.39
C ARG A 41 9.21 17.31 -2.64
N VAL A 42 8.96 16.03 -2.88
CA VAL A 42 9.54 15.29 -4.01
C VAL A 42 8.81 15.58 -5.32
N ILE A 43 7.48 15.76 -5.31
CA ILE A 43 6.69 16.06 -6.52
C ILE A 43 7.27 17.22 -7.35
N PRO A 44 7.51 18.43 -6.81
CA PRO A 44 8.03 19.55 -7.61
C PRO A 44 9.45 19.32 -8.12
N LEU A 45 10.26 18.50 -7.42
CA LEU A 45 11.63 18.16 -7.84
C LEU A 45 11.63 17.18 -9.03
N VAL A 46 10.67 16.25 -9.03
CA VAL A 46 10.59 15.18 -10.03
C VAL A 46 9.75 15.58 -11.25
N ALA A 47 8.77 16.48 -11.08
CA ALA A 47 7.95 17.01 -12.18
C ALA A 47 8.73 17.44 -13.44
N PRO A 48 9.81 18.26 -13.35
CA PRO A 48 10.57 18.66 -14.55
C PRO A 48 11.27 17.48 -15.24
N ILE A 49 11.61 16.42 -14.50
CA ILE A 49 12.25 15.22 -15.05
C ILE A 49 11.25 14.45 -15.92
N PHE A 50 9.99 14.32 -15.46
CA PHE A 50 8.93 13.68 -16.23
C PHE A 50 8.59 14.48 -17.50
N ILE A 51 8.55 15.81 -17.40
CA ILE A 51 8.38 16.68 -18.58
C ILE A 51 9.55 16.47 -19.55
N LYS A 52 10.79 16.44 -19.07
CA LYS A 52 11.97 16.19 -19.93
C LYS A 52 11.94 14.79 -20.58
N ALA A 53 11.39 13.80 -19.90
CA ALA A 53 11.22 12.44 -20.40
C ALA A 53 10.08 12.30 -21.42
N GLY A 54 9.39 13.39 -21.78
CA GLY A 54 8.27 13.39 -22.71
C GLY A 54 6.96 12.88 -22.09
N ARG A 55 6.90 12.72 -20.76
CA ARG A 55 5.71 12.29 -20.02
C ARG A 55 4.98 13.51 -19.48
N HIS A 56 4.27 14.17 -20.38
CA HIS A 56 3.55 15.38 -20.06
C HIS A 56 2.27 15.53 -20.88
N GLY A 57 1.24 16.07 -20.26
CA GLY A 57 -0.06 16.33 -20.85
C GLY A 57 -0.38 17.81 -20.87
N LYS A 58 -1.18 18.24 -21.85
CA LYS A 58 -1.76 19.59 -21.85
C LYS A 58 -3.05 19.57 -21.04
N ASP A 59 -3.23 20.55 -20.16
CA ASP A 59 -4.50 20.74 -19.47
C ASP A 59 -5.56 21.31 -20.43
N ILE A 60 -6.36 20.41 -21.03
CA ILE A 60 -7.36 20.73 -22.06
C ILE A 60 -8.44 21.68 -21.54
N LEU A 61 -8.70 21.69 -20.23
CA LEU A 61 -9.75 22.50 -19.61
C LEU A 61 -9.32 23.94 -19.30
N LYS A 62 -8.05 24.30 -19.54
CA LYS A 62 -7.54 25.67 -19.33
C LYS A 62 -7.24 26.36 -20.66
N LYS A 63 -7.51 27.68 -20.73
CA LYS A 63 -7.27 28.50 -21.92
C LYS A 63 -5.82 28.44 -22.41
N ASP A 64 -4.87 28.51 -21.49
CA ASP A 64 -3.44 28.52 -21.80
C ASP A 64 -2.85 27.12 -21.99
N GLN A 65 -3.66 26.06 -21.81
CA GLN A 65 -3.28 24.65 -21.94
C GLN A 65 -1.88 24.34 -21.39
N PRO A 66 -1.59 24.66 -20.11
CA PRO A 66 -0.28 24.45 -19.53
C PRO A 66 0.11 22.97 -19.61
N VAL A 67 1.40 22.73 -19.86
CA VAL A 67 1.99 21.38 -19.88
C VAL A 67 2.28 20.95 -18.45
N ILE A 68 1.75 19.80 -18.06
CA ILE A 68 1.87 19.23 -16.71
C ILE A 68 2.50 17.84 -16.82
N ALA A 69 3.38 17.48 -15.89
CA ALA A 69 3.95 16.14 -15.81
C ALA A 69 2.85 15.09 -15.58
N GLU A 70 2.90 14.02 -16.37
CA GLU A 70 2.03 12.85 -16.22
C GLU A 70 2.67 11.80 -15.31
N SER A 71 1.89 10.80 -14.87
CA SER A 71 2.36 9.66 -14.07
C SER A 71 3.02 10.00 -12.72
N ILE A 72 2.76 11.18 -12.16
CA ILE A 72 3.25 11.57 -10.83
C ILE A 72 2.73 10.62 -9.73
N GLY A 73 1.59 9.95 -9.96
CA GLY A 73 1.07 8.91 -9.08
C GLY A 73 2.06 7.78 -8.78
N ALA A 74 2.99 7.48 -9.70
CA ALA A 74 4.06 6.51 -9.46
C ALA A 74 5.01 6.96 -8.33
N VAL A 75 5.32 8.26 -8.25
CA VAL A 75 6.17 8.84 -7.20
C VAL A 75 5.48 8.72 -5.84
N VAL A 76 4.17 9.01 -5.80
CA VAL A 76 3.34 8.84 -4.59
C VAL A 76 3.32 7.37 -4.16
N GLY A 77 3.14 6.45 -5.11
CA GLY A 77 3.15 5.01 -4.84
C GLY A 77 4.48 4.51 -4.31
N VAL A 78 5.61 4.97 -4.86
CA VAL A 78 6.95 4.63 -4.35
C VAL A 78 7.13 5.14 -2.92
N ALA A 79 6.72 6.37 -2.61
CA ALA A 79 6.76 6.89 -1.25
C ALA A 79 5.90 6.06 -0.28
N TYR A 80 4.72 5.63 -0.72
CA TYR A 80 3.86 4.70 0.03
C TYR A 80 4.58 3.38 0.30
N PHE A 81 5.21 2.76 -0.70
CA PHE A 81 5.92 1.49 -0.50
C PHE A 81 7.14 1.61 0.39
N ILE A 82 7.89 2.72 0.31
CA ILE A 82 8.98 3.00 1.25
C ILE A 82 8.46 3.03 2.68
N ALA A 83 7.36 3.75 2.93
CA ALA A 83 6.73 3.82 4.25
C ALA A 83 6.24 2.44 4.72
N MET A 84 5.61 1.67 3.82
CA MET A 84 5.11 0.33 4.14
C MET A 84 6.24 -0.67 4.41
N PHE A 85 7.36 -0.60 3.70
CA PHE A 85 8.53 -1.45 3.96
C PHE A 85 9.15 -1.17 5.34
N ILE A 86 9.19 0.10 5.75
CA ILE A 86 9.59 0.48 7.11
C ILE A 86 8.55 -0.01 8.13
N PHE A 87 7.26 -0.05 7.76
CA PHE A 87 6.18 -0.52 8.62
C PHE A 87 6.10 -2.05 8.78
N ILE A 88 6.59 -2.85 7.83
CA ILE A 88 6.56 -4.33 7.87
C ILE A 88 6.94 -4.91 9.25
N PRO A 89 8.10 -4.59 9.85
CA PRO A 89 8.51 -5.21 11.11
C PRO A 89 7.73 -4.72 12.33
N ILE A 90 7.04 -3.57 12.24
CA ILE A 90 6.50 -2.86 13.41
C ILE A 90 5.36 -3.65 14.09
N PRO A 91 4.34 -4.18 13.37
CA PRO A 91 3.30 -5.01 13.98
C PRO A 91 3.80 -6.32 14.59
N PHE A 92 4.98 -6.79 14.18
CA PHE A 92 5.56 -8.07 14.58
C PHE A 92 6.75 -7.91 15.53
N LEU A 93 7.07 -6.68 15.95
CA LEU A 93 8.27 -6.34 16.70
C LEU A 93 8.34 -7.08 18.04
N ASP A 94 7.21 -7.27 18.71
CA ASP A 94 7.14 -7.99 19.98
C ASP A 94 7.64 -9.44 19.88
N TRP A 95 7.39 -10.11 18.75
CA TRP A 95 7.89 -11.47 18.48
C TRP A 95 9.38 -11.50 18.13
N PHE A 96 9.95 -10.40 17.65
CA PHE A 96 11.39 -10.30 17.34
C PHE A 96 12.23 -9.85 18.56
N LEU A 97 11.67 -9.00 19.42
CA LEU A 97 12.37 -8.43 20.58
C LEU A 97 12.24 -9.28 21.83
N HIS A 98 11.06 -9.87 22.08
CA HIS A 98 10.93 -10.80 23.19
C HIS A 98 11.42 -12.16 22.70
N ASP A 99 12.56 -12.58 23.26
CA ASP A 99 13.00 -13.97 23.21
C ASP A 99 12.06 -14.85 24.06
N LYS A 100 10.79 -14.93 23.63
CA LYS A 100 9.73 -15.78 24.23
C LYS A 100 10.02 -17.28 24.05
N TYR A 101 11.23 -17.64 23.62
CA TYR A 101 11.72 -19.01 23.54
C TYR A 101 12.17 -19.59 24.89
N SER A 102 12.21 -18.79 25.95
CA SER A 102 12.74 -19.21 27.26
C SER A 102 11.69 -19.67 28.29
N ASP A 103 10.40 -19.37 28.10
CA ASP A 103 9.34 -19.78 29.03
C ASP A 103 8.45 -20.88 28.41
N PRO A 104 8.55 -22.15 28.87
CA PRO A 104 7.81 -23.29 28.31
C PRO A 104 6.29 -23.20 28.48
N SER A 105 5.76 -22.20 29.18
CA SER A 105 4.34 -22.04 29.48
C SER A 105 3.57 -21.07 28.56
N ASP A 106 4.26 -20.18 27.81
CA ASP A 106 3.64 -19.18 26.90
C ASP A 106 4.33 -19.15 25.52
N HIS A 107 4.43 -20.31 24.86
CA HIS A 107 4.91 -20.39 23.48
C HIS A 107 3.82 -19.91 22.51
N GLN A 108 3.74 -18.61 22.26
CA GLN A 108 2.97 -18.08 21.14
C GLN A 108 3.80 -18.18 19.85
N PRO A 109 3.45 -19.07 18.90
CA PRO A 109 4.16 -19.16 17.63
C PRO A 109 4.01 -17.87 16.84
N PHE A 110 4.97 -17.60 15.95
CA PHE A 110 4.91 -16.43 15.08
C PHE A 110 3.64 -16.48 14.20
N PRO A 111 2.87 -15.38 14.10
CA PRO A 111 1.62 -15.35 13.35
C PRO A 111 1.87 -15.27 11.83
N HIS A 112 2.27 -16.40 11.24
CA HIS A 112 2.56 -16.52 9.80
C HIS A 112 1.37 -16.12 8.92
N ASP A 113 0.14 -16.41 9.35
CA ASP A 113 -1.09 -16.09 8.61
C ASP A 113 -1.29 -14.57 8.44
N ARG A 114 -1.06 -13.81 9.52
CA ARG A 114 -1.21 -12.34 9.50
C ARG A 114 -0.10 -11.69 8.70
N PHE A 115 1.11 -12.22 8.80
CA PHE A 115 2.24 -11.77 8.01
C PHE A 115 2.03 -12.03 6.52
N ALA A 116 1.57 -13.24 6.14
CA ALA A 116 1.25 -13.59 4.76
C ALA A 116 0.14 -12.70 4.18
N GLN A 117 -0.92 -12.41 4.95
CA GLN A 117 -1.99 -11.48 4.55
C GLN A 117 -1.45 -10.09 4.25
N PHE A 118 -0.59 -9.56 5.12
CA PHE A 118 0.02 -8.25 4.96
C PHE A 118 0.92 -8.18 3.71
N LEU A 119 1.78 -9.18 3.52
CA LEU A 119 2.70 -9.26 2.38
C LEU A 119 1.96 -9.51 1.06
N GLY A 120 0.91 -10.35 1.07
CA GLY A 120 0.06 -10.61 -0.09
C GLY A 120 -0.70 -9.37 -0.55
N GLY A 121 -1.23 -8.58 0.40
CA GLY A 121 -1.85 -7.29 0.11
C GLY A 121 -0.86 -6.28 -0.48
N LEU A 122 0.33 -6.16 0.12
CA LEU A 122 1.39 -5.29 -0.41
C LEU A 122 1.84 -5.69 -1.81
N LEU A 123 2.00 -6.99 -2.07
CA LEU A 123 2.38 -7.50 -3.38
C LEU A 123 1.31 -7.20 -4.44
N ALA A 124 0.02 -7.35 -4.09
CA ALA A 124 -1.08 -7.02 -4.98
C ALA A 124 -1.12 -5.50 -5.31
N LEU A 125 -0.93 -4.64 -4.31
CA LEU A 125 -0.83 -3.20 -4.51
C LEU A 125 0.40 -2.83 -5.36
N LEU A 126 1.53 -3.50 -5.16
CA LEU A 126 2.77 -3.21 -5.89
C LEU A 126 2.63 -3.62 -7.35
N ALA A 127 2.02 -4.77 -7.61
CA ALA A 127 1.69 -5.23 -8.95
C ALA A 127 0.76 -4.22 -9.66
N MET A 128 -0.28 -3.72 -8.98
CA MET A 128 -1.18 -2.73 -9.57
C MET A 128 -0.49 -1.38 -9.81
N LEU A 129 0.37 -0.91 -8.89
CA LEU A 129 1.15 0.32 -9.07
C LEU A 129 2.09 0.20 -10.27
N PHE A 130 2.81 -0.92 -10.38
CA PHE A 130 3.72 -1.18 -11.49
C PHE A 130 2.98 -1.27 -12.82
N LEU A 131 1.86 -2.00 -12.89
CA LEU A 131 1.05 -2.11 -14.10
C LEU A 131 0.40 -0.78 -14.48
N GLY A 132 -0.04 0.03 -13.51
CA GLY A 132 -0.56 1.37 -13.75
C GLY A 132 0.51 2.30 -14.33
N PHE A 133 1.72 2.28 -13.78
CA PHE A 133 2.84 3.02 -14.34
C PHE A 133 3.23 2.52 -15.75
N ALA A 134 3.24 1.20 -15.96
CA ALA A 134 3.51 0.63 -17.27
C ALA A 134 2.44 1.01 -18.30
N ASP A 135 1.17 1.09 -17.90
CA ASP A 135 0.07 1.56 -18.75
C ASP A 135 0.27 3.00 -19.21
N ASP A 136 0.66 3.89 -18.29
CA ASP A 136 0.96 5.28 -18.60
C ASP A 136 2.20 5.43 -19.51
N VAL A 137 3.18 4.54 -19.39
CA VAL A 137 4.42 4.60 -20.20
C VAL A 137 4.23 3.97 -21.58
N LEU A 138 3.49 2.88 -21.68
CA LEU A 138 3.37 2.09 -22.91
C LEU A 138 2.12 2.41 -23.73
N ASP A 139 1.23 3.29 -23.23
CA ASP A 139 -0.04 3.66 -23.87
C ASP A 139 -0.83 2.43 -24.35
N ILE A 140 -1.03 1.48 -23.42
CA ILE A 140 -1.57 0.16 -23.74
C ILE A 140 -3.03 0.27 -24.20
N ARG A 141 -3.45 -0.61 -25.13
CA ARG A 141 -4.84 -0.68 -25.61
C ARG A 141 -5.80 -1.05 -24.48
N TRP A 142 -6.98 -0.41 -24.46
CA TRP A 142 -8.02 -0.58 -23.43
C TRP A 142 -8.40 -2.04 -23.12
N ARG A 143 -8.36 -2.93 -24.11
CA ARG A 143 -8.71 -4.35 -23.93
C ARG A 143 -7.80 -5.08 -22.94
N ILE A 144 -6.53 -4.70 -22.90
CA ILE A 144 -5.53 -5.32 -22.02
C ILE A 144 -5.64 -4.72 -20.61
N LYS A 145 -6.05 -3.45 -20.50
CA LYS A 145 -6.24 -2.77 -19.21
C LYS A 145 -7.26 -3.48 -18.31
N ILE A 146 -8.25 -4.16 -18.89
CA ILE A 146 -9.24 -4.97 -18.16
C ILE A 146 -8.59 -6.11 -17.38
N TRP A 147 -7.45 -6.64 -17.84
CA TRP A 147 -6.75 -7.76 -17.20
C TRP A 147 -5.80 -7.33 -16.07
N PHE A 148 -5.43 -6.05 -15.97
CA PHE A 148 -4.48 -5.61 -14.94
C PHE A 148 -4.98 -5.83 -13.52
N PRO A 149 -6.21 -5.45 -13.15
CA PRO A 149 -6.72 -5.71 -11.80
C PRO A 149 -6.81 -7.21 -11.51
N PHE A 150 -7.16 -8.03 -12.51
CA PHE A 150 -7.23 -9.48 -12.37
C PHE A 150 -5.86 -10.07 -12.01
N ILE A 151 -4.82 -9.76 -12.78
CA ILE A 151 -3.46 -10.23 -12.54
C ILE A 151 -2.91 -9.67 -11.22
N ALA A 152 -3.12 -8.38 -10.95
CA ALA A 152 -2.66 -7.75 -9.72
C ALA A 152 -3.33 -8.32 -8.46
N SER A 153 -4.57 -8.80 -8.56
CA SER A 153 -5.30 -9.38 -7.41
C SER A 153 -4.93 -10.84 -7.09
N MET A 154 -4.21 -11.54 -7.98
CA MET A 154 -3.85 -12.95 -7.79
C MET A 154 -3.10 -13.26 -6.49
N PRO A 155 -2.08 -12.48 -6.06
CA PRO A 155 -1.39 -12.73 -4.80
C PRO A 155 -2.32 -12.67 -3.58
N LEU A 156 -3.22 -11.70 -3.57
CA LEU A 156 -4.21 -11.54 -2.51
C LEU A 156 -5.18 -12.72 -2.48
N LEU A 157 -5.62 -13.17 -3.66
CA LEU A 157 -6.49 -14.35 -3.79
C LEU A 157 -5.81 -15.62 -3.28
N MET A 158 -4.53 -15.85 -3.64
CA MET A 158 -3.79 -17.02 -3.18
C MET A 158 -3.65 -17.05 -1.66
N VAL A 159 -3.32 -15.92 -1.04
CA VAL A 159 -3.23 -15.84 0.43
C VAL A 159 -4.59 -16.06 1.08
N TYR A 160 -5.67 -15.52 0.50
CA TYR A 160 -7.03 -15.76 1.01
C TYR A 160 -7.41 -17.24 0.99
N CYS A 161 -7.11 -17.94 -0.12
CA CYS A 161 -7.38 -19.37 -0.26
C CYS A 161 -6.58 -20.23 0.72
N VAL A 162 -5.31 -19.88 0.98
CA VAL A 162 -4.44 -20.64 1.88
C VAL A 162 -4.80 -20.41 3.35
N THR A 163 -5.18 -19.18 3.73
CA THR A 163 -5.38 -18.83 5.14
C THR A 163 -6.81 -19.00 5.63
N TYR A 164 -7.82 -18.62 4.83
CA TYR A 164 -9.22 -18.68 5.26
C TYR A 164 -10.02 -19.71 4.46
N GLY A 165 -9.98 -19.62 3.13
CA GLY A 165 -10.74 -20.52 2.24
C GLY A 165 -12.27 -20.46 2.36
N ILE A 166 -12.83 -19.51 3.12
CA ILE A 166 -14.28 -19.35 3.31
C ILE A 166 -14.87 -18.71 2.05
N THR A 167 -15.95 -19.25 1.50
CA THR A 167 -16.61 -18.69 0.30
C THR A 167 -18.08 -18.34 0.55
N ASP A 168 -18.42 -18.19 1.81
CA ASP A 168 -19.77 -17.96 2.30
C ASP A 168 -20.05 -16.47 2.30
N VAL A 169 -21.08 -16.06 1.57
CA VAL A 169 -21.46 -14.65 1.46
C VAL A 169 -22.83 -14.43 2.08
N VAL A 170 -22.92 -13.44 2.95
CA VAL A 170 -24.19 -12.99 3.54
C VAL A 170 -24.96 -12.19 2.51
N VAL A 171 -26.23 -12.55 2.30
CA VAL A 171 -27.09 -11.87 1.33
C VAL A 171 -27.43 -10.45 1.84
N PRO A 172 -27.15 -9.40 1.04
CA PRO A 172 -27.53 -8.03 1.38
C PRO A 172 -29.03 -7.92 1.65
N ILE A 173 -29.41 -7.13 2.65
CA ILE A 173 -30.80 -6.93 3.11
C ILE A 173 -31.80 -6.73 1.96
N PRO A 174 -31.57 -5.88 0.93
CA PRO A 174 -32.53 -5.71 -0.16
C PRO A 174 -32.74 -6.98 -1.01
N LEU A 175 -31.74 -7.85 -1.11
CA LEU A 175 -31.77 -9.06 -1.94
C LEU A 175 -32.36 -10.28 -1.19
N ARG A 176 -32.49 -10.21 0.15
CA ARG A 176 -33.05 -11.30 0.97
C ARG A 176 -34.49 -11.65 0.58
N ARG A 177 -35.28 -10.66 0.13
CA ARG A 177 -36.66 -10.87 -0.35
C ARG A 177 -36.71 -11.77 -1.60
N PHE A 178 -35.69 -11.74 -2.45
CA PHE A 178 -35.64 -12.54 -3.67
C PHE A 178 -35.05 -13.94 -3.44
N PHE A 179 -33.97 -14.03 -2.65
CA PHE A 179 -33.24 -15.29 -2.47
C PHE A 179 -33.77 -16.17 -1.34
N GLN A 180 -34.58 -15.64 -0.42
CA GLN A 180 -35.12 -16.34 0.76
C GLN A 180 -34.06 -17.10 1.60
N LYS A 181 -32.79 -16.70 1.45
CA LYS A 181 -31.62 -17.28 2.12
C LYS A 181 -30.80 -16.15 2.72
N GLU A 182 -30.26 -16.39 3.90
CA GLU A 182 -29.40 -15.43 4.60
C GLU A 182 -27.93 -15.58 4.20
N ILE A 183 -27.52 -16.81 3.86
CA ILE A 183 -26.15 -17.19 3.50
C ILE A 183 -26.19 -17.98 2.19
N VAL A 184 -25.27 -17.65 1.28
CA VAL A 184 -25.06 -18.35 0.01
C VAL A 184 -23.60 -18.75 -0.11
N HIS A 185 -23.35 -20.04 -0.30
CA HIS A 185 -22.04 -20.59 -0.63
C HIS A 185 -21.77 -20.37 -2.12
N LEU A 186 -20.73 -19.60 -2.47
CA LEU A 186 -20.38 -19.29 -3.86
C LEU A 186 -19.30 -20.23 -4.44
N GLY A 187 -18.52 -20.87 -3.58
CA GLY A 187 -17.46 -21.81 -3.95
C GLY A 187 -17.88 -23.28 -3.78
N LYS A 188 -16.99 -24.17 -4.23
CA LYS A 188 -17.03 -25.61 -3.96
C LYS A 188 -15.88 -25.99 -3.04
#